data_AF-A0A250F6H1-F1
#
_entry.id   AF-A0A250F6H1-F1
#
_cell.length_a   1.000
_cell.length_b   1.000
_cell.length_c   1.000
_cell.angle_alpha   90.00
_cell.angle_beta   90.00
_cell.angle_gamma   90.00
#
_symmetry.space_group_name_H-M   'P 1'
#
loop_
_entity.id
_entity.type
_entity.pdbx_description
1 polymer ?
#
loop_
_entity_poly.entity_id
_entity_poly.type
_entity_poly.pdbx_seq_one_letter_code
_entity_poly.pdbx_strand_id
1 'polypeptide(L)'
;MDTLFLFPFYIFFLMLPILGVIMYFVMVRKNAFEERLALYRPQHQLSQKREDYLKGARKFRLWFVGIFFVIFVAPSIIYFILMFQESTAKWYVLYPNEMIVEPLIIFLIGFLAYYLLSYVFKRNEKALRMLVEQMSDSDFELLLKIKDKLPFINKYDTSFVLCNHQLYFFTFFAIREIDPTKITNMNWGRSKNGVSVTLKAPKRTVIMMPQEAFPYFLQIVEQYNPKLK
;
A
#
# COMPACT_ATOMS: atom_id res chain seq x y z
N MET A 1 -12.92 37.85 -10.78
CA MET A 1 -12.01 36.71 -10.56
C MET A 1 -12.84 35.46 -10.78
N ASP A 2 -12.60 34.74 -11.87
CA ASP A 2 -13.51 33.71 -12.35
C ASP A 2 -13.50 32.50 -11.40
N THR A 3 -14.69 32.03 -11.01
CA THR A 3 -14.88 30.85 -10.14
C THR A 3 -14.20 29.59 -10.68
N LEU A 4 -13.93 29.54 -11.98
CA LEU A 4 -13.18 28.49 -12.66
C LEU A 4 -11.70 28.38 -12.21
N PHE A 5 -11.09 29.51 -11.81
CA PHE A 5 -9.68 29.56 -11.40
C PHE A 5 -9.47 29.11 -9.95
N LEU A 6 -10.48 29.27 -9.09
CA LEU A 6 -10.44 28.83 -7.68
C LEU A 6 -10.85 27.36 -7.49
N PHE A 7 -11.53 26.77 -8.48
CA PHE A 7 -12.01 25.38 -8.41
C PHE A 7 -10.90 24.34 -8.10
N PRO A 8 -9.69 24.40 -8.71
CA PRO A 8 -8.60 23.48 -8.38
C PRO A 8 -8.09 23.66 -6.95
N PHE A 9 -7.99 24.91 -6.48
CA PHE A 9 -7.52 25.26 -5.14
C PHE A 9 -8.40 24.64 -4.05
N TYR A 10 -9.73 24.72 -4.19
CA TYR A 10 -10.67 24.09 -3.24
C TYR A 10 -10.54 22.55 -3.22
N ILE A 11 -10.25 21.92 -4.35
CA ILE A 11 -10.02 20.47 -4.41
C ILE A 11 -8.78 20.07 -3.60
N PHE A 12 -7.67 20.79 -3.77
CA PHE A 12 -6.45 20.50 -3.00
C PHE A 12 -6.65 20.75 -1.51
N PHE A 13 -7.37 21.82 -1.15
CA PHE A 13 -7.67 22.11 0.25
C PHE A 13 -8.50 20.99 0.90
N LEU A 14 -9.47 20.41 0.17
CA LEU A 14 -10.26 19.25 0.64
C LEU A 14 -9.45 17.95 0.73
N MET A 15 -8.40 17.79 -0.07
CA MET A 15 -7.53 16.59 -0.02
C MET A 15 -6.73 16.50 1.28
N LEU A 16 -6.34 17.62 1.88
CA LEU A 16 -5.53 17.64 3.10
C LEU A 16 -6.22 16.94 4.30
N PRO A 17 -7.48 17.28 4.70
CA PRO A 17 -8.16 16.58 5.79
C PRO A 17 -8.47 15.12 5.43
N ILE A 18 -8.78 14.81 4.17
CA ILE A 18 -8.98 13.42 3.72
C ILE A 18 -7.70 12.60 3.95
N LEU A 19 -6.55 13.15 3.55
CA LEU A 19 -5.25 12.51 3.74
C LEU A 19 -4.91 12.35 5.23
N GLY A 20 -5.25 13.34 6.06
CA GLY A 20 -5.12 13.26 7.52
C GLY A 20 -5.94 12.11 8.12
N VAL A 21 -7.20 11.95 7.69
CA VAL A 21 -8.06 10.83 8.12
C VAL A 21 -7.49 9.48 7.65
N ILE A 22 -6.98 9.40 6.41
CA ILE A 22 -6.34 8.18 5.91
C ILE A 22 -5.09 7.84 6.74
N MET A 23 -4.23 8.83 7.02
CA MET A 23 -3.06 8.65 7.88
C MET A 23 -3.43 8.13 9.26
N TYR A 24 -4.50 8.68 9.87
CA TYR A 24 -5.00 8.19 11.15
C TYR A 24 -5.37 6.71 11.08
N PHE A 25 -6.13 6.29 10.06
CA PHE A 25 -6.51 4.87 9.90
C PHE A 25 -5.32 3.95 9.61
N VAL A 26 -4.29 4.43 8.91
CA VAL A 26 -3.13 3.63 8.49
C VAL A 26 -2.07 3.53 9.58
N MET A 27 -1.81 4.62 10.31
CA MET A 27 -0.68 4.73 11.24
C MET A 27 -1.09 4.61 12.72
N VAL A 28 -2.26 5.10 13.08
CA VAL A 28 -2.72 5.17 14.48
C VAL A 28 -3.60 3.98 14.82
N ARG A 29 -4.54 3.63 13.94
CA ARG A 29 -5.49 2.54 14.19
C ARG A 29 -4.88 1.16 13.92
N LYS A 30 -4.19 0.61 14.92
CA LYS A 30 -3.62 -0.72 14.85
C LYS A 30 -4.66 -1.81 15.09
N ASN A 31 -4.47 -2.94 14.43
CA ASN A 31 -5.22 -4.16 14.72
C ASN A 31 -4.34 -5.17 15.48
N ALA A 32 -4.94 -6.28 15.91
CA ALA A 32 -4.22 -7.31 16.68
C ALA A 32 -2.97 -7.85 15.96
N PHE A 33 -2.99 -7.95 14.63
CA PHE A 33 -1.82 -8.37 13.86
C PHE A 33 -0.71 -7.30 13.90
N GLU A 34 -1.04 -6.03 13.70
CA GLU A 34 -0.07 -4.93 13.72
C GLU A 34 0.53 -4.68 15.11
N GLU A 35 -0.20 -4.98 16.18
CA GLU A 35 0.33 -4.99 17.55
C GLU A 35 1.39 -6.08 17.72
N ARG A 36 1.12 -7.31 17.26
CA ARG A 36 2.13 -8.39 17.24
C ARG A 36 3.33 -8.02 16.37
N LEU A 37 3.07 -7.42 15.21
CA LEU A 37 4.11 -6.94 14.31
C LEU A 37 4.97 -5.83 14.94
N ALA A 38 4.41 -5.00 15.83
CA ALA A 38 5.18 -3.97 16.53
C ALA A 38 6.22 -4.59 17.47
N LEU A 39 5.85 -5.67 18.16
CA LEU A 39 6.73 -6.41 19.09
C LEU A 39 7.73 -7.32 18.38
N TYR A 40 7.46 -7.71 17.14
CA TYR A 40 8.31 -8.59 16.36
C TYR A 40 9.74 -8.04 16.20
N ARG A 41 10.72 -8.89 16.56
CA ARG A 41 12.15 -8.74 16.27
C ARG A 41 12.60 -9.94 15.43
N PRO A 42 13.37 -9.73 14.35
CA PRO A 42 13.96 -10.83 13.59
C PRO A 42 14.85 -11.67 14.50
N GLN A 43 14.56 -12.97 14.59
CA GLN A 43 15.25 -13.88 15.52
C GLN A 43 16.08 -14.96 14.82
N HIS A 44 15.68 -15.37 13.62
CA HIS A 44 16.27 -16.52 12.95
C HIS A 44 17.06 -16.11 11.72
N GLN A 45 18.21 -16.75 11.52
CA GLN A 45 18.91 -16.69 10.25
C GLN A 45 18.07 -17.42 9.21
N LEU A 46 17.64 -16.69 8.18
CA LEU A 46 16.79 -17.21 7.12
C LEU A 46 17.63 -18.08 6.17
N SER A 47 16.99 -19.04 5.52
CA SER A 47 17.65 -19.73 4.41
C SER A 47 17.98 -18.72 3.30
N GLN A 48 19.07 -18.96 2.57
CA GLN A 48 19.53 -18.06 1.52
C GLN A 48 18.43 -17.71 0.51
N LYS A 49 17.60 -18.69 0.12
CA LYS A 49 16.45 -18.48 -0.77
C LYS A 49 15.45 -17.46 -0.20
N ARG A 50 15.15 -17.53 1.10
CA ARG A 50 14.22 -16.60 1.77
C ARG A 50 14.82 -15.20 1.88
N GLU A 51 16.12 -15.10 2.16
CA GLU A 51 16.83 -13.81 2.17
C GLU A 51 16.85 -13.15 0.78
N ASP A 52 17.13 -13.92 -0.26
CA ASP A 52 17.14 -13.43 -1.64
C ASP A 52 15.77 -12.92 -2.07
N TYR A 53 14.70 -13.64 -1.71
CA TYR A 53 13.33 -13.20 -1.91
C TYR A 53 13.04 -11.86 -1.22
N LEU A 54 13.37 -11.73 0.07
CA LEU A 54 13.14 -10.50 0.83
C LEU A 54 13.98 -9.33 0.30
N LYS A 55 15.22 -9.58 -0.12
CA LYS A 55 16.08 -8.58 -0.77
C LYS A 55 15.49 -8.11 -2.09
N GLY A 56 14.92 -9.03 -2.87
CA GLY A 56 14.17 -8.73 -4.09
C GLY A 56 12.96 -7.84 -3.82
N ALA A 57 12.11 -8.20 -2.85
CA ALA A 57 10.95 -7.43 -2.44
C ALA A 57 11.34 -6.03 -1.95
N ARG A 58 12.40 -5.92 -1.15
CA ARG A 58 12.95 -4.64 -0.67
C ARG A 58 13.42 -3.74 -1.82
N LYS A 59 14.14 -4.31 -2.80
CA LYS A 59 14.64 -3.56 -3.97
C LYS A 59 13.49 -3.06 -4.84
N PHE A 60 12.49 -3.90 -5.08
CA PHE A 60 11.29 -3.54 -5.81
C PHE A 60 10.52 -2.38 -5.13
N ARG A 61 10.36 -2.46 -3.80
CA ARG A 61 9.75 -1.41 -3.00
C ARG A 61 10.49 -0.08 -3.07
N LEU A 62 11.82 -0.11 -2.96
CA LEU A 62 12.66 1.09 -3.09
C LEU A 62 12.54 1.71 -4.49
N TRP A 63 12.49 0.89 -5.53
CA TRP A 63 12.28 1.34 -6.91
C TRP A 63 10.92 2.05 -7.08
N PHE A 64 9.84 1.46 -6.56
CA PHE A 64 8.50 2.05 -6.65
C PHE A 64 8.37 3.38 -5.88
N VAL A 65 8.87 3.42 -4.64
CA VAL A 65 8.89 4.65 -3.82
C VAL A 65 9.79 5.72 -4.45
N GLY A 66 10.92 5.31 -5.04
CA GLY A 66 11.81 6.22 -5.77
C GLY A 66 11.16 6.84 -7.00
N ILE A 67 10.44 6.05 -7.80
CA ILE A 67 9.66 6.57 -8.94
C ILE A 67 8.61 7.57 -8.47
N PHE A 68 7.86 7.25 -7.42
CA PHE A 68 6.86 8.16 -6.87
C PHE A 68 7.51 9.49 -6.42
N PHE A 69 8.66 9.42 -5.77
CA PHE A 69 9.41 10.61 -5.36
C PHE A 69 9.79 11.48 -6.57
N VAL A 70 10.36 10.87 -7.62
CA VAL A 70 10.82 11.60 -8.82
C VAL A 70 9.66 12.21 -9.61
N ILE A 71 8.50 11.54 -9.67
CA ILE A 71 7.34 12.02 -10.45
C ILE A 71 6.53 13.07 -9.69
N PHE A 72 6.36 12.93 -8.38
CA PHE A 72 5.43 13.77 -7.62
C PHE A 72 6.14 14.75 -6.67
N VAL A 73 7.15 14.28 -5.93
CA VAL A 73 7.78 15.08 -4.85
C VAL A 73 8.85 16.02 -5.40
N ALA A 74 9.75 15.54 -6.25
CA ALA A 74 10.81 16.38 -6.81
C ALA A 74 10.27 17.55 -7.66
N PRO A 75 9.27 17.37 -8.56
CA PRO A 75 8.72 18.48 -9.31
C PRO A 75 7.94 19.47 -8.44
N SER A 76 7.25 18.99 -7.40
CA SER A 76 6.56 19.89 -6.45
C SER A 76 7.54 20.71 -5.61
N ILE A 77 8.71 20.15 -5.24
CA ILE A 77 9.79 20.92 -4.61
C ILE A 77 10.31 22.01 -5.53
N ILE A 78 10.63 21.67 -6.80
CA ILE A 78 11.14 22.63 -7.77
C ILE A 78 10.12 23.75 -8.00
N TYR A 79 8.86 23.38 -8.21
CA TYR A 79 7.76 24.33 -8.37
C TYR A 79 7.62 25.25 -7.15
N PHE A 80 7.64 24.70 -5.94
CA PHE A 80 7.57 25.48 -4.71
C PHE A 80 8.72 26.49 -4.60
N ILE A 81 9.97 26.10 -4.91
CA ILE A 81 11.14 26.98 -4.88
C ILE A 81 10.99 28.12 -5.90
N LEU A 82 10.60 27.81 -7.15
CA LEU A 82 10.42 28.81 -8.21
C LEU A 82 9.36 29.85 -7.83
N MET A 83 8.20 29.38 -7.34
CA MET A 83 7.12 30.27 -6.90
C MET A 83 7.53 31.12 -5.69
N PHE A 84 8.28 30.53 -4.75
CA PHE A 84 8.80 31.26 -3.60
C PHE A 84 9.75 32.37 -4.04
N GLN A 85 10.71 32.07 -4.91
CA GLN A 85 11.64 33.08 -5.45
C GLN A 85 10.91 34.21 -6.20
N GLU A 86 9.94 33.88 -7.05
CA GLU A 86 9.17 34.87 -7.79
C GLU A 86 8.32 35.76 -6.86
N SER A 87 7.70 35.18 -5.84
CA SER A 87 6.97 35.94 -4.83
C SER A 87 7.88 36.91 -4.06
N THR A 88 9.12 36.49 -3.79
CA THR A 88 10.12 37.35 -3.14
C THR A 88 10.71 38.43 -4.04
N ALA A 89 10.70 38.24 -5.36
CA ALA A 89 11.12 39.27 -6.31
C ALA A 89 10.04 40.33 -6.57
N LYS A 90 8.76 39.98 -6.35
CA LYS A 90 7.57 40.82 -6.66
C LYS A 90 6.99 41.59 -5.46
N TRP A 91 7.67 41.66 -4.31
CA TRP A 91 7.16 42.43 -3.16
C TRP A 91 6.94 43.91 -3.52
N TYR A 92 5.69 44.31 -3.80
CA TYR A 92 5.08 45.58 -3.37
C TYR A 92 3.60 45.76 -3.76
N VAL A 93 2.94 44.84 -4.48
CA VAL A 93 1.54 45.09 -4.92
C VAL A 93 0.58 43.97 -4.50
N LEU A 94 0.00 44.20 -3.32
CA LEU A 94 -1.40 43.96 -2.94
C LEU A 94 -1.91 42.55 -2.54
N TYR A 95 -1.27 41.40 -2.83
CA TYR A 95 -1.80 40.08 -2.40
C TYR A 95 -0.72 39.03 -2.04
N PRO A 96 0.02 39.18 -0.92
CA PRO A 96 1.09 38.25 -0.54
C PRO A 96 0.61 36.88 0.01
N ASN A 97 -0.61 36.79 0.55
CA ASN A 97 -1.05 35.58 1.26
C ASN A 97 -1.59 34.45 0.35
N GLU A 98 -2.15 34.76 -0.83
CA GLU A 98 -2.82 33.72 -1.64
C GLU A 98 -1.85 32.98 -2.58
N MET A 99 -0.82 33.66 -3.13
CA MET A 99 0.11 33.04 -4.11
C MET A 99 1.10 32.03 -3.50
N ILE A 100 1.47 32.15 -2.22
CA ILE A 100 2.42 31.23 -1.56
C ILE A 100 1.70 30.02 -0.94
N VAL A 101 0.44 30.19 -0.54
CA VAL A 101 -0.34 29.15 0.15
C VAL A 101 -0.68 27.98 -0.79
N GLU A 102 -1.00 28.25 -2.05
CA GLU A 102 -1.30 27.21 -3.05
C GLU A 102 -0.12 26.26 -3.31
N PRO A 103 1.09 26.71 -3.72
CA PRO A 103 2.23 25.82 -3.95
C PRO A 103 2.66 25.09 -2.67
N LEU A 104 2.50 25.72 -1.50
CA LEU A 104 2.76 25.08 -0.21
C LEU A 104 1.79 23.92 0.06
N ILE A 105 0.50 24.09 -0.20
CA ILE A 105 -0.51 23.03 -0.04
C ILE A 105 -0.21 21.86 -0.98
N ILE A 106 0.09 22.14 -2.26
CA ILE A 106 0.42 21.09 -3.24
C ILE A 106 1.64 20.30 -2.80
N PHE A 107 2.71 21.00 -2.39
CA PHE A 107 3.92 20.37 -1.86
C PHE A 107 3.61 19.51 -0.62
N LEU A 108 2.81 20.04 0.32
CA LEU A 108 2.44 19.34 1.54
C LEU A 108 1.64 18.06 1.25
N ILE A 109 0.67 18.11 0.33
CA ILE A 109 -0.10 16.93 -0.09
C ILE A 109 0.83 15.88 -0.71
N GLY A 110 1.72 16.28 -1.63
CA GLY A 110 2.67 15.38 -2.27
C GLY A 110 3.62 14.72 -1.26
N PHE A 111 4.14 15.50 -0.32
CA PHE A 111 5.02 15.03 0.75
C PHE A 111 4.31 14.06 1.70
N LEU A 112 3.10 14.40 2.14
CA LEU A 112 2.29 13.55 3.01
C LEU A 112 1.90 12.23 2.29
N ALA A 113 1.53 12.29 1.00
CA ALA A 113 1.24 11.10 0.21
C ALA A 113 2.48 10.19 0.08
N TYR A 114 3.66 10.77 -0.18
CA TYR A 114 4.93 10.06 -0.20
C TYR A 114 5.25 9.40 1.16
N TYR A 115 5.07 10.15 2.25
CA TYR A 115 5.31 9.65 3.60
C TYR A 115 4.37 8.48 3.93
N LEU A 116 3.09 8.62 3.62
CA LEU A 116 2.08 7.58 3.80
C LEU A 116 2.41 6.32 3.00
N LEU A 117 2.73 6.47 1.71
CA LEU A 117 3.09 5.36 0.84
C LEU A 117 4.33 4.63 1.36
N SER A 118 5.36 5.38 1.74
CA SER A 118 6.60 4.85 2.32
C SER A 118 6.34 4.10 3.63
N TYR A 119 5.44 4.61 4.47
CA TYR A 119 5.02 3.96 5.70
C TYR A 119 4.34 2.61 5.44
N VAL A 120 3.34 2.58 4.54
CA VAL A 120 2.61 1.35 4.17
C VAL A 120 3.58 0.30 3.66
N PHE A 121 4.50 0.68 2.77
CA PHE A 121 5.49 -0.24 2.24
C PHE A 121 6.50 -0.74 3.28
N LYS A 122 6.89 0.10 4.24
CA LYS A 122 7.78 -0.30 5.34
C LYS A 122 7.08 -1.27 6.30
N ARG A 123 5.80 -1.01 6.62
CA ARG A 123 4.96 -1.94 7.38
C ARG A 123 4.85 -3.29 6.65
N ASN A 124 4.55 -3.27 5.37
CA ASN A 124 4.37 -4.47 4.57
C ASN A 124 5.67 -5.28 4.48
N GLU A 125 6.84 -4.64 4.32
CA GLU A 125 8.13 -5.33 4.37
C GLU A 125 8.36 -6.01 5.73
N LYS A 126 8.08 -5.30 6.84
CA LYS A 126 8.24 -5.86 8.18
C LYS A 126 7.34 -7.09 8.37
N ALA A 127 6.08 -6.99 7.94
CA ALA A 127 5.13 -8.09 8.01
C ALA A 127 5.53 -9.26 7.12
N LEU A 128 5.94 -8.99 5.87
CA LEU A 128 6.40 -10.02 4.96
C LEU A 128 7.61 -10.78 5.54
N ARG A 129 8.56 -10.08 6.15
CA ARG A 129 9.69 -10.71 6.83
C ARG A 129 9.23 -11.62 7.99
N MET A 130 8.34 -11.12 8.84
CA MET A 130 7.77 -11.91 9.94
C MET A 130 7.07 -13.17 9.42
N LEU A 131 6.24 -13.05 8.38
CA LEU A 131 5.55 -14.18 7.77
C LEU A 131 6.53 -15.17 7.14
N VAL A 132 7.50 -14.68 6.36
CA VAL A 132 8.54 -15.52 5.73
C VAL A 132 9.41 -16.22 6.77
N GLU A 133 9.62 -15.67 7.96
CA GLU A 133 10.32 -16.38 9.05
C GLU A 133 9.46 -17.51 9.65
N GLN A 134 8.15 -17.34 9.73
CA GLN A 134 7.22 -18.30 10.34
C GLN A 134 6.64 -19.34 9.37
N MET A 135 6.81 -19.11 8.07
CA MET A 135 6.19 -19.89 7.00
C MET A 135 6.86 -21.27 6.83
N SER A 136 6.06 -22.29 6.56
CA SER A 136 6.56 -23.62 6.17
C SER A 136 7.27 -23.58 4.81
N ASP A 137 8.13 -24.56 4.51
CA ASP A 137 8.80 -24.60 3.20
C ASP A 137 7.81 -24.77 2.04
N SER A 138 6.72 -25.51 2.23
CA SER A 138 5.68 -25.67 1.22
C SER A 138 4.95 -24.37 0.91
N ASP A 139 4.59 -23.60 1.95
CA ASP A 139 3.94 -22.30 1.80
C ASP A 139 4.89 -21.30 1.12
N PHE A 140 6.19 -21.38 1.42
CA PHE A 140 7.20 -20.52 0.79
C PHE A 140 7.40 -20.84 -0.69
N GLU A 141 7.42 -22.11 -1.07
CA GLU A 141 7.47 -22.51 -2.48
C GLU A 141 6.19 -22.08 -3.24
N LEU A 142 5.03 -22.09 -2.59
CA LEU A 142 3.79 -21.52 -3.16
C LEU A 142 3.92 -20.00 -3.38
N LEU A 143 4.46 -19.28 -2.40
CA LEU A 143 4.73 -17.84 -2.51
C LEU A 143 5.66 -17.52 -3.69
N LEU A 144 6.72 -18.31 -3.88
CA LEU A 144 7.64 -18.17 -5.01
C LEU A 144 6.95 -18.45 -6.36
N LYS A 145 6.12 -19.49 -6.43
CA LYS A 145 5.34 -19.80 -7.65
C LYS A 145 4.42 -18.64 -8.04
N ILE A 146 3.72 -18.04 -7.07
CA ILE A 146 2.87 -16.86 -7.32
C ILE A 146 3.73 -15.70 -7.83
N LYS A 147 4.84 -15.40 -7.14
CA LYS A 147 5.81 -14.37 -7.52
C LYS A 147 6.32 -14.51 -8.96
N ASP A 148 6.56 -15.73 -9.42
CA ASP A 148 7.08 -16.00 -10.77
C ASP A 148 6.02 -15.86 -11.86
N LYS A 149 4.73 -15.95 -11.52
CA LYS A 149 3.62 -15.71 -12.44
C LYS A 149 3.19 -14.24 -12.51
N LEU A 150 3.57 -13.45 -11.51
CA LEU A 150 3.20 -12.05 -11.47
C LEU A 150 3.96 -11.22 -12.51
N PRO A 151 3.29 -10.27 -13.19
CA PRO A 151 3.94 -9.38 -14.13
C PRO A 151 4.98 -8.51 -13.41
N PHE A 152 5.97 -7.98 -14.14
CA PHE A 152 7.08 -7.21 -13.54
C PHE A 152 6.61 -6.09 -12.61
N ILE A 153 5.55 -5.37 -13.00
CA ILE A 153 4.97 -4.25 -12.25
C ILE A 153 4.36 -4.70 -10.91
N ASN A 154 3.99 -5.97 -10.78
CA ASN A 154 3.39 -6.55 -9.57
C ASN A 154 4.24 -7.73 -9.04
N LYS A 155 5.52 -7.84 -9.42
CA LYS A 155 6.31 -9.06 -9.21
C LYS A 155 6.44 -9.48 -7.74
N TYR A 156 6.45 -8.50 -6.85
CA TYR A 156 6.48 -8.70 -5.39
C TYR A 156 5.19 -8.20 -4.74
N ASP A 157 4.08 -8.26 -5.47
CA ASP A 157 2.79 -7.96 -4.89
C ASP A 157 2.50 -8.93 -3.75
N THR A 158 2.09 -8.36 -2.63
CA THR A 158 1.80 -9.06 -1.38
C THR A 158 0.31 -9.03 -1.08
N SER A 159 -0.55 -8.77 -2.08
CA SER A 159 -2.01 -8.74 -1.95
C SER A 159 -2.57 -9.82 -1.00
N PHE A 160 -2.05 -11.05 -1.09
CA PHE A 160 -2.25 -12.08 -0.06
C PHE A 160 -1.00 -12.94 0.16
N VAL A 161 -0.88 -13.49 1.36
CA VAL A 161 0.15 -14.47 1.74
C VAL A 161 -0.50 -15.56 2.60
N LEU A 162 -0.25 -16.82 2.27
CA LEU A 162 -0.64 -17.96 3.11
C LEU A 162 0.51 -18.27 4.07
N CYS A 163 0.25 -18.30 5.37
CA CYS A 163 1.23 -18.69 6.38
C CYS A 163 0.50 -19.38 7.54
N ASN A 164 0.97 -20.57 7.93
CA ASN A 164 0.43 -21.32 9.08
C ASN A 164 -1.10 -21.51 9.01
N HIS A 165 -1.61 -21.92 7.83
CA HIS A 165 -3.04 -22.13 7.55
C HIS A 165 -3.92 -20.87 7.64
N GLN A 166 -3.32 -19.67 7.73
CA GLN A 166 -4.03 -18.40 7.75
C GLN A 166 -3.70 -17.55 6.53
N LEU A 167 -4.70 -16.81 6.04
CA LEU A 167 -4.55 -15.87 4.94
C LEU A 167 -4.30 -14.47 5.48
N TYR A 168 -3.17 -13.90 5.08
CA TYR A 168 -2.78 -12.53 5.41
C TYR A 168 -2.98 -11.66 4.19
N PHE A 169 -3.83 -10.64 4.31
CA PHE A 169 -4.16 -9.73 3.24
C PHE A 169 -3.56 -8.35 3.47
N PHE A 170 -2.72 -7.92 2.54
CA PHE A 170 -2.00 -6.66 2.63
C PHE A 170 -2.82 -5.56 1.98
N THR A 171 -3.76 -4.99 2.73
CA THR A 171 -4.51 -3.82 2.26
C THR A 171 -3.72 -2.55 2.54
N PHE A 172 -4.07 -1.46 1.85
CA PHE A 172 -3.47 -0.15 2.11
C PHE A 172 -3.68 0.29 3.57
N PHE A 173 -4.88 0.09 4.12
CA PHE A 173 -5.23 0.51 5.46
C PHE A 173 -4.60 -0.35 6.56
N ALA A 174 -4.73 -1.67 6.46
CA ALA A 174 -4.23 -2.60 7.48
C ALA A 174 -3.93 -3.98 6.91
N ILE A 175 -3.09 -4.75 7.60
CA ILE A 175 -2.89 -6.16 7.25
C ILE A 175 -3.97 -6.98 7.95
N ARG A 176 -4.81 -7.68 7.19
CA ARG A 176 -5.92 -8.47 7.73
C ARG A 176 -5.58 -9.95 7.72
N GLU A 177 -5.69 -10.57 8.88
CA GLU A 177 -5.59 -12.01 9.05
C GLU A 177 -6.99 -12.62 8.98
N ILE A 178 -7.16 -13.61 8.10
CA ILE A 178 -8.41 -14.31 7.89
C ILE A 178 -8.12 -15.81 7.93
N ASP A 179 -8.86 -16.51 8.78
CA ASP A 179 -8.93 -17.96 8.75
C ASP A 179 -9.78 -18.39 7.55
N PRO A 180 -9.22 -19.12 6.57
CA PRO A 180 -9.95 -19.51 5.36
C PRO A 180 -11.18 -20.38 5.66
N THR A 181 -11.16 -21.14 6.76
CA THR A 181 -12.29 -21.99 7.19
C THR A 181 -13.50 -21.18 7.65
N LYS A 182 -13.29 -19.92 8.08
CA LYS A 182 -14.34 -19.01 8.58
C LYS A 182 -14.95 -18.14 7.49
N ILE A 183 -14.54 -18.33 6.24
CA ILE A 183 -15.14 -17.63 5.10
C ILE A 183 -16.54 -18.21 4.87
N THR A 184 -17.56 -17.36 5.01
CA THR A 184 -18.98 -17.75 4.86
C THR A 184 -19.49 -17.54 3.44
N ASN A 185 -18.93 -16.57 2.73
CA ASN A 185 -19.31 -16.24 1.36
C ASN A 185 -18.13 -15.51 0.69
N MET A 186 -17.91 -15.84 -0.58
CA MET A 186 -16.92 -15.20 -1.43
C MET A 186 -17.58 -14.81 -2.76
N ASN A 187 -17.52 -13.52 -3.10
CA ASN A 187 -17.90 -13.01 -4.40
C ASN A 187 -16.68 -12.40 -5.07
N TRP A 188 -16.56 -12.54 -6.39
CA TRP A 188 -15.47 -11.93 -7.14
C TRP A 188 -15.93 -11.40 -8.48
N GLY A 189 -15.21 -10.40 -8.99
CA GLY A 189 -15.46 -9.79 -10.29
C GLY A 189 -14.15 -9.42 -10.97
N ARG A 190 -14.08 -9.66 -12.28
CA ARG A 190 -12.94 -9.18 -13.08
C ARG A 190 -13.04 -7.68 -13.31
N SER A 191 -11.90 -7.02 -13.22
CA SER A 191 -11.70 -5.63 -13.60
C SER A 191 -10.57 -5.54 -14.62
N LYS A 192 -10.41 -4.39 -15.28
CA LYS A 192 -9.31 -4.17 -16.24
C LYS A 192 -7.92 -4.36 -15.63
N ASN A 193 -7.79 -4.17 -14.31
CA ASN A 193 -6.49 -4.13 -13.61
C ASN A 193 -6.29 -5.31 -12.65
N GLY A 194 -7.14 -6.34 -12.69
CA GLY A 194 -7.09 -7.50 -11.79
C GLY A 194 -8.46 -8.00 -11.35
N VAL A 195 -8.49 -8.79 -10.29
CA VAL A 195 -9.72 -9.38 -9.74
C VAL A 195 -10.04 -8.73 -8.40
N SER A 196 -11.28 -8.25 -8.26
CA SER A 196 -11.83 -7.79 -6.99
C SER A 196 -12.48 -8.97 -6.29
N VAL A 197 -12.01 -9.30 -5.10
CA VAL A 197 -12.55 -10.39 -4.26
C VAL A 197 -13.16 -9.77 -3.01
N THR A 198 -14.43 -10.08 -2.77
CA THR A 198 -15.16 -9.74 -1.56
C THR A 198 -15.34 -10.98 -0.72
N LEU A 199 -14.74 -10.98 0.47
CA LEU A 199 -14.85 -12.05 1.45
C LEU A 199 -15.77 -11.62 2.60
N LYS A 200 -16.68 -12.50 3.00
CA LYS A 200 -17.42 -12.39 4.27
C LYS A 200 -16.82 -13.36 5.28
N ALA A 201 -15.96 -12.85 6.14
CA ALA A 201 -15.40 -13.58 7.28
C ALA A 201 -15.36 -12.66 8.50
N PRO A 202 -16.22 -12.91 9.50
CA PRO A 202 -17.05 -11.99 10.32
C PRO A 202 -17.28 -10.53 9.88
N LYS A 203 -16.31 -9.87 9.23
CA LYS A 203 -16.44 -8.56 8.60
C LYS A 203 -16.24 -8.71 7.09
N ARG A 204 -16.94 -7.87 6.31
CA ARG A 204 -16.72 -7.79 4.87
C ARG A 204 -15.32 -7.23 4.60
N THR A 205 -14.54 -7.92 3.77
CA THR A 205 -13.22 -7.49 3.31
C THR A 205 -13.21 -7.52 1.79
N VAL A 206 -12.75 -6.42 1.17
CA VAL A 206 -12.61 -6.29 -0.28
C VAL A 206 -11.13 -6.16 -0.60
N ILE A 207 -10.67 -6.92 -1.57
CA ILE A 207 -9.26 -7.04 -1.92
C ILE A 207 -9.13 -7.06 -3.43
N MET A 208 -8.22 -6.26 -3.94
CA MET A 208 -7.82 -6.30 -5.33
C MET A 208 -6.57 -7.17 -5.40
N MET A 209 -6.54 -8.10 -6.34
CA MET A 209 -5.34 -8.91 -6.61
C MET A 209 -5.10 -9.03 -8.12
N PRO A 210 -3.86 -9.28 -8.54
CA PRO A 210 -3.53 -9.54 -9.94
C PRO A 210 -4.28 -10.74 -10.47
N GLN A 211 -4.64 -10.71 -11.76
CA GLN A 211 -5.42 -11.77 -12.39
C GLN A 211 -4.67 -13.11 -12.37
N GLU A 212 -3.34 -13.07 -12.41
CA GLU A 212 -2.43 -14.21 -12.38
C GLU A 212 -2.35 -14.85 -10.99
N ALA A 213 -2.58 -14.07 -9.92
CA ALA A 213 -2.55 -14.57 -8.54
C ALA A 213 -3.91 -15.16 -8.10
N PHE A 214 -5.00 -14.76 -8.76
CA PHE A 214 -6.36 -15.17 -8.40
C PHE A 214 -6.60 -16.69 -8.45
N PRO A 215 -6.12 -17.47 -9.45
CA PRO A 215 -6.29 -18.92 -9.46
C PRO A 215 -5.65 -19.61 -8.25
N TYR A 216 -4.46 -19.16 -7.83
CA TYR A 216 -3.79 -19.67 -6.63
C TYR A 216 -4.58 -19.34 -5.37
N PHE A 217 -5.10 -18.11 -5.28
CA PHE A 217 -5.97 -17.71 -4.18
C PHE A 217 -7.21 -18.60 -4.07
N LEU A 218 -7.90 -18.83 -5.20
CA LEU A 218 -9.09 -19.66 -5.26
C LEU A 218 -8.78 -21.10 -4.81
N GLN A 219 -7.69 -21.68 -5.31
CA GLN A 219 -7.24 -23.02 -4.94
C GLN A 219 -7.01 -23.15 -3.42
N ILE A 220 -6.38 -22.15 -2.79
CA ILE A 220 -6.17 -22.14 -1.34
C ILE A 220 -7.53 -22.10 -0.62
N VAL A 221 -8.42 -21.17 -0.98
CA VAL A 221 -9.73 -21.06 -0.31
C VAL A 221 -10.54 -22.35 -0.45
N GLU A 222 -10.56 -22.96 -1.64
CA GLU A 222 -11.25 -24.24 -1.89
C GLU A 222 -10.66 -25.39 -1.08
N GLN A 223 -9.32 -25.45 -0.93
CA GLN A 223 -8.65 -26.48 -0.14
C GLN A 223 -9.03 -26.43 1.34
N TYR A 224 -9.11 -25.22 1.91
CA TYR A 224 -9.42 -25.03 3.33
C TYR A 224 -10.92 -24.96 3.62
N ASN A 225 -11.74 -24.63 2.63
CA ASN A 225 -13.18 -24.49 2.77
C ASN A 225 -13.91 -24.97 1.51
N PRO A 226 -14.03 -26.29 1.32
CA PRO A 226 -14.63 -26.87 0.11
C PRO A 226 -16.12 -26.55 -0.05
N LYS A 227 -16.78 -26.02 1.00
CA LYS A 227 -18.18 -25.58 0.95
C LYS A 227 -18.41 -24.33 0.10
N LEU A 228 -17.33 -23.62 -0.26
CA LEU A 228 -17.36 -22.43 -1.11
C LEU A 228 -17.16 -22.74 -2.60
N LYS A 229 -17.06 -24.03 -2.96
CA LYS A 229 -16.98 -24.50 -4.34
C LYS A 229 -18.32 -24.40 -5.06
#